data_AF-A0A660ZX38-F1
#
_entry.id   AF-A0A660ZX38-F1
#
_cell.length_a   1.000
_cell.length_b   1.000
_cell.length_c   1.000
_cell.angle_alpha   90.00
_cell.angle_beta   90.00
_cell.angle_gamma   90.00
#
_symmetry.space_group_name_H-M   'P 1'
#
loop_
_entity.id
_entity.type
_entity.pdbx_description
1 polymer ?
#
loop_
_entity_poly.entity_id
_entity_poly.type
_entity_poly.pdbx_seq_one_letter_code
_entity_poly.pdbx_strand_id
1 'polypeptide(L)' 'KVTSTQTAFEVASEALQIFGANGLTKEYPMEKLLRDARAGLILDGCNEILSIKAGGLLINPDLI' A
#
# COMPACT_ATOMS: atom_id res chain seq x y z
N LYS A 1 6.88 -5.95 -3.60
CA LYS A 1 5.59 -5.87 -2.87
C LYS A 1 5.60 -4.75 -1.85
N VAL A 2 6.36 -4.86 -0.74
CA VAL A 2 6.37 -3.84 0.35
C VAL A 2 6.53 -2.41 -0.19
N THR A 3 7.63 -2.13 -0.89
CA THR A 3 7.91 -0.78 -1.42
C THR A 3 6.83 -0.31 -2.39
N SER A 4 6.48 -1.14 -3.37
CA SER A 4 5.52 -0.77 -4.42
C SER A 4 4.11 -0.49 -3.87
N THR A 5 3.64 -1.29 -2.90
CA THR A 5 2.29 -1.09 -2.33
C THR A 5 2.25 0.08 -1.34
N GLN A 6 3.34 0.31 -0.61
CA GLN A 6 3.49 1.49 0.24
C GLN A 6 3.43 2.77 -0.60
N THR A 7 4.25 2.86 -1.64
CA THR A 7 4.25 4.01 -2.56
C THR A 7 2.90 4.18 -3.26
N ALA A 8 2.27 3.10 -3.70
CA ALA A 8 0.94 3.19 -4.33
C ALA A 8 -0.11 3.78 -3.38
N PHE A 9 -0.08 3.40 -2.10
CA PHE A 9 -0.98 3.97 -1.10
C PHE A 9 -0.69 5.46 -0.83
N GLU A 10 0.57 5.83 -0.68
CA GLU A 10 0.99 7.23 -0.47
C GLU A 10 0.56 8.13 -1.63
N VAL A 11 0.86 7.72 -2.88
CA VAL A 11 0.47 8.45 -4.08
C VAL A 11 -1.05 8.56 -4.20
N ALA A 12 -1.81 7.48 -3.94
CA ALA A 12 -3.26 7.53 -3.99
C ALA A 12 -3.84 8.45 -2.90
N SER A 13 -3.22 8.49 -1.72
CA SER A 13 -3.62 9.36 -0.62
C SER A 13 -3.35 10.84 -0.92
N GLU A 14 -2.19 11.16 -1.51
CA GLU A 14 -1.88 12.53 -1.95
C GLU A 14 -2.78 12.98 -3.11
N ALA A 15 -3.02 12.09 -4.08
CA ALA A 15 -3.92 12.36 -5.20
C ALA A 15 -5.34 12.69 -4.72
N LEU A 16 -5.86 12.01 -3.69
CA LEU A 16 -7.18 12.34 -3.13
C LEU A 16 -7.28 13.81 -2.69
N GLN A 17 -6.21 14.38 -2.11
CA GLN A 17 -6.22 15.77 -1.66
C GLN A 17 -6.30 16.76 -2.83
N ILE A 18 -5.73 16.42 -3.99
CA ILE A 18 -5.84 17.23 -5.21
C ILE A 18 -7.29 17.25 -5.72
N PHE A 19 -8.00 16.12 -5.62
CA PHE A 19 -9.41 16.01 -6.03
C PHE A 19 -10.38 16.63 -5.00
N GLY A 20 -9.95 16.84 -3.76
CA GLY A 20 -10.81 17.33 -2.68
C GLY A 20 -12.02 16.42 -2.45
N ALA A 21 -13.18 17.01 -2.09
CA ALA A 21 -14.41 16.26 -1.82
C ALA A 21 -14.91 15.45 -3.04
N ASN A 22 -14.63 15.92 -4.27
CA ASN A 22 -15.00 15.19 -5.49
C ASN A 22 -14.27 13.85 -5.62
N GLY A 23 -13.08 13.73 -5.02
CA GLY A 23 -12.33 12.47 -5.01
C GLY A 23 -12.96 11.37 -4.15
N LEU A 24 -13.94 11.72 -3.30
CA LEU A 24 -14.71 10.78 -2.48
C LEU A 24 -16.03 10.35 -3.14
N THR A 25 -16.39 10.96 -4.27
CA THR A 25 -17.60 10.58 -5.01
C THR A 25 -17.28 9.46 -6.01
N LYS A 26 -18.32 8.89 -6.62
CA LYS A 26 -18.17 7.89 -7.69
C LYS A 26 -18.02 8.51 -9.08
N GLU A 27 -17.97 9.84 -9.19
CA GLU A 27 -17.79 10.55 -10.45
C GLU A 27 -16.38 10.31 -11.03
N TYR A 28 -15.39 10.21 -10.16
CA TYR A 28 -14.01 9.88 -10.50
C TYR A 28 -13.61 8.57 -9.82
N PRO A 29 -12.71 7.77 -10.41
CA PRO A 29 -12.28 6.49 -9.82
C PRO A 29 -11.41 6.64 -8.57
N MET A 30 -11.23 7.87 -8.05
CA MET A 30 -10.23 8.19 -7.03
C MET A 30 -10.46 7.42 -5.71
N GLU A 31 -11.70 7.38 -5.20
CA GLU A 31 -12.05 6.62 -3.99
C GLU A 31 -11.74 5.12 -4.14
N LYS A 32 -12.00 4.57 -5.33
CA LYS A 32 -11.73 3.16 -5.64
C LYS A 32 -10.22 2.90 -5.65
N LEU A 33 -9.44 3.75 -6.30
CA LEU A 33 -7.98 3.63 -6.35
C LEU A 33 -7.35 3.71 -4.95
N LEU A 34 -7.83 4.59 -4.09
CA LEU A 34 -7.37 4.67 -2.70
C LEU A 34 -7.69 3.40 -1.91
N ARG A 35 -8.92 2.86 -2.04
CA ARG A 35 -9.31 1.60 -1.39
C ARG A 35 -8.48 0.41 -1.88
N ASP A 36 -8.25 0.32 -3.18
CA ASP A 36 -7.48 -0.76 -3.79
C ASP A 36 -6.00 -0.69 -3.36
N ALA A 37 -5.41 0.51 -3.35
CA ALA A 37 -4.05 0.73 -2.88
C ALA A 37 -3.89 0.40 -1.39
N ARG A 38 -4.89 0.76 -0.56
CA ARG A 38 -4.94 0.40 0.87
C ARG A 38 -4.99 -1.11 1.07
N ALA A 39 -5.77 -1.84 0.27
CA ALA A 39 -5.79 -3.30 0.33
C ALA A 39 -4.41 -3.90 0.03
N GLY A 40 -3.65 -3.32 -0.90
CA GLY A 40 -2.29 -3.76 -1.23
C GLY A 40 -1.29 -3.74 -0.06
N LEU A 41 -1.55 -2.97 1.00
CA LEU A 41 -0.73 -3.00 2.22
C LEU A 41 -0.88 -4.32 3.00
N ILE A 42 -2.05 -4.98 2.88
CA ILE A 42 -2.47 -6.14 3.69
C ILE A 42 -2.35 -7.44 2.89
N LEU A 43 -2.73 -7.43 1.62
CA LEU A 43 -2.81 -8.62 0.77
C LEU A 43 -1.47 -9.34 0.66
N ASP A 44 -1.52 -10.67 0.60
CA ASP A 44 -0.38 -11.59 0.49
C ASP A 44 0.73 -11.36 1.54
N GLY A 45 0.31 -10.97 2.75
CA GLY A 45 1.14 -10.71 3.92
C GLY A 45 1.34 -9.22 4.15
N CYS A 46 1.03 -8.73 5.35
CA CYS A 46 1.14 -7.31 5.68
C CYS A 46 2.56 -6.78 5.46
N ASN A 47 2.68 -5.52 5.01
CA ASN A 47 3.96 -4.90 4.70
C ASN A 47 4.96 -4.94 5.88
N GLU A 48 4.48 -4.77 7.11
CA GLU A 48 5.28 -4.82 8.33
C GLU A 48 5.89 -6.20 8.54
N ILE A 49 5.07 -7.26 8.45
CA ILE A 49 5.51 -8.64 8.63
C ILE A 49 6.49 -9.05 7.54
N LEU A 50 6.22 -8.69 6.29
CA LEU A 50 7.12 -8.99 5.18
C LEU A 50 8.46 -8.25 5.31
N SER A 51 8.45 -7.02 5.84
CA SER A 51 9.69 -6.27 6.10
C SER A 51 10.53 -6.92 7.18
N ILE A 52 9.91 -7.36 8.28
CA ILE A 52 10.58 -8.11 9.35
C ILE A 52 11.14 -9.42 8.81
N LYS A 53 10.34 -10.18 8.06
CA LYS A 53 10.76 -11.45 7.45
C LYS A 53 11.96 -11.25 6.51
N ALA A 54 11.89 -10.26 5.62
CA ALA A 54 12.99 -9.94 4.73
C ALA A 54 14.25 -9.56 5.51
N GLY A 55 14.14 -8.74 6.55
CA GLY A 55 15.26 -8.40 7.43
C GLY A 55 15.88 -9.62 8.11
N GLY A 56 15.05 -10.55 8.61
CA GLY A 56 15.49 -11.81 9.19
C GLY A 56 16.30 -12.65 8.20
N LEU A 57 15.78 -12.81 6.98
CA LEU A 57 16.45 -13.55 5.91
C LEU A 57 17.76 -12.91 5.45
N LEU A 58 17.87 -11.57 5.50
CA LEU A 58 19.11 -10.86 5.19
C LEU A 58 20.19 -11.10 6.26
N ILE A 59 19.80 -11.30 7.52
CA ILE A 59 20.73 -11.57 8.62
C ILE A 59 21.12 -13.05 8.67
N ASN A 60 20.13 -13.95 8.51
CA ASN A 60 20.34 -15.39 8.47
C ASN A 60 19.41 -16.02 7.42
N PRO A 61 19.94 -16.44 6.26
CA PRO A 61 19.15 -17.07 5.21
C PRO A 61 18.45 -18.37 5.61
N ASP A 62 18.93 -19.05 6.65
CA ASP A 62 18.34 -20.31 7.16
C ASP A 62 17.16 -20.08 8.11
N LEU A 63 16.83 -18.82 8.42
CA LEU A 63 15.72 -18.45 9.29
C LEU A 63 14.41 -18.48 8.49
N ILE A 64 13.66 -19.59 8.59
CA ILE A 64 12.41 -19.85 7.85
C ILE A 64 11.23 -19.01 8.38
#